data_AF-A0A2V7Z8G8-F1
#
_entry.id   AF-A0A2V7Z8G8-F1
#
_cell.length_a   1.000
_cell.length_b   1.000
_cell.length_c   1.000
_cell.angle_alpha   90.00
_cell.angle_beta   90.00
_cell.angle_gamma   90.00
#
_symmetry.space_group_name_H-M   'P 1'
#
loop_
_entity.id
_entity.type
_entity.pdbx_description
1 polymer ?
#
loop_
_entity_poly.entity_id
_entity_poly.type
_entity_poly.pdbx_seq_one_letter_code
_entity_poly.pdbx_strand_id
1 'polypeptide(L)'
;MAQLLVRHLDDDVKTKLQVRARRHGRSTEEEVREILRNAVKDEGVAQVPLGTRIAARFAGIGLTEDVPELRGEQARPADLEP
;
A
#
# COMPACT_ATOMS: atom_id res chain seq x y z
N MET A 1 12.75 13.37 -14.09
CA MET A 1 11.36 13.64 -14.52
C MET A 1 11.11 12.84 -15.78
N ALA A 2 10.03 12.08 -15.84
CA ALA A 2 9.64 11.33 -17.03
C ALA A 2 8.28 11.85 -17.51
N GLN A 3 8.10 11.95 -18.82
CA GLN A 3 6.86 12.41 -19.44
C GLN A 3 6.29 11.29 -20.30
N LEU A 4 4.98 11.08 -20.19
CA LEU A 4 4.23 10.13 -21.01
C LEU A 4 3.08 10.87 -21.69
N LEU A 5 2.99 10.73 -23.02
CA LEU A 5 1.93 11.32 -23.83
C LEU A 5 0.99 10.22 -24.32
N VAL A 6 -0.27 10.25 -23.87
CA VAL A 6 -1.33 9.38 -24.39
C VAL A 6 -2.05 10.12 -25.52
N ARG A 7 -1.98 9.59 -26.74
CA ARG A 7 -2.70 10.11 -27.91
C ARG A 7 -3.98 9.33 -28.14
N HIS A 8 -4.96 9.94 -28.80
CA HIS A 8 -6.25 9.33 -29.13
C HIS A 8 -6.96 8.72 -27.90
N LEU A 9 -6.94 9.43 -26.77
CA LEU A 9 -7.71 9.03 -25.59
C LEU A 9 -9.18 9.40 -25.80
N ASP A 10 -10.08 8.45 -25.59
CA ASP A 10 -11.52 8.69 -25.66
C ASP A 10 -11.97 9.81 -24.72
N ASP A 11 -12.82 10.72 -25.21
CA ASP A 11 -13.30 11.87 -24.45
C ASP A 11 -14.09 11.46 -23.20
N ASP A 12 -14.79 10.32 -23.25
CA ASP A 12 -15.49 9.75 -22.11
C ASP A 12 -14.51 9.32 -21.01
N VAL A 13 -13.38 8.71 -21.38
CA VAL A 13 -12.33 8.30 -20.43
C VAL A 13 -11.72 9.53 -19.77
N LYS A 14 -11.40 10.56 -20.55
CA LYS A 14 -10.90 11.84 -20.03
C LYS A 14 -11.88 12.46 -19.02
N THR A 15 -13.17 12.47 -19.35
CA THR A 15 -14.22 13.04 -18.49
C THR A 15 -14.34 12.26 -17.17
N LYS A 16 -14.35 10.92 -17.23
CA LYS A 16 -14.38 10.07 -16.04
C LYS A 16 -13.15 10.26 -15.15
N LEU A 17 -11.96 10.43 -15.73
CA LEU A 17 -10.74 10.74 -14.98
C LEU A 17 -10.82 12.10 -14.27
N GLN A 18 -11.38 13.12 -14.91
CA GLN A 18 -11.59 14.43 -14.29
C GLN A 18 -12.55 14.36 -13.10
N VAL A 19 -13.66 13.64 -13.24
CA VAL A 19 -14.63 13.44 -12.15
C VAL A 19 -13.98 12.70 -10.98
N ARG A 20 -13.22 11.64 -11.27
CA ARG A 20 -12.50 10.85 -10.25
C ARG A 20 -11.46 11.70 -9.50
N ALA A 21 -10.69 12.51 -10.22
CA ALA A 21 -9.70 13.41 -9.63
C ALA A 21 -10.33 14.42 -8.66
N ARG A 22 -11.46 15.03 -9.05
CA ARG A 22 -12.24 15.92 -8.18
C ARG A 22 -12.72 15.22 -6.91
N ARG A 23 -13.21 13.98 -7.04
CA ARG A 23 -13.65 13.18 -5.88
C ARG A 23 -12.51 12.92 -4.89
N HIS A 24 -11.28 12.76 -5.37
CA HIS A 24 -10.10 12.56 -4.54
C HIS A 24 -9.40 13.87 -4.13
N GLY A 25 -9.93 15.04 -4.49
CA GLY A 25 -9.35 16.33 -4.14
C GLY A 25 -8.00 16.63 -4.79
N ARG A 26 -7.71 16.05 -5.97
CA ARG A 26 -6.43 16.20 -6.68
C ARG A 26 -6.61 16.60 -8.14
N SER A 27 -5.52 17.03 -8.79
CA SER A 27 -5.53 17.35 -10.22
C SER A 27 -5.72 16.08 -11.06
N THR A 28 -6.23 16.22 -12.29
CA THR A 28 -6.36 15.08 -13.20
C THR A 28 -5.01 14.43 -13.51
N GLU A 29 -3.94 15.24 -13.61
CA GLU A 29 -2.59 14.72 -13.77
C GLU A 29 -2.15 13.86 -12.58
N GLU A 30 -2.38 14.33 -11.35
CA GLU A 30 -2.03 13.58 -10.14
C GLU A 30 -2.85 12.30 -10.03
N GLU A 31 -4.14 12.33 -10.39
CA GLU A 31 -4.97 11.12 -10.46
C GLU A 31 -4.39 10.09 -11.43
N VAL A 32 -4.01 10.51 -12.63
CA VAL A 32 -3.42 9.61 -13.64
C VAL A 32 -2.09 9.05 -13.15
N ARG A 33 -1.25 9.90 -12.55
CA ARG A 33 0.04 9.48 -11.97
C ARG A 33 -0.13 8.43 -10.89
N GLU A 34 -1.13 8.61 -10.03
CA GLU A 34 -1.46 7.67 -8.95
C GLU A 34 -2.05 6.37 -9.47
N ILE A 35 -2.89 6.42 -10.52
CA ILE A 35 -3.36 5.21 -11.20
C ILE A 35 -2.19 4.42 -11.78
N LEU A 36 -1.30 5.09 -12.52
CA LEU A 36 -0.13 4.44 -13.14
C LEU A 36 0.82 3.87 -12.08
N ARG A 37 1.08 4.60 -10.99
CA ARG A 37 1.92 4.11 -9.88
C ARG A 37 1.32 2.86 -9.24
N ASN A 38 0.01 2.84 -8.99
CA ASN A 38 -0.64 1.69 -8.40
C ASN A 38 -0.72 0.51 -9.37
N ALA A 39 -0.89 0.75 -10.67
CA ALA A 39 -0.91 -0.29 -11.69
C ALA A 39 0.41 -1.07 -11.78
N VAL A 40 1.55 -0.39 -11.62
CA VAL A 40 2.88 -1.01 -11.70
C VAL A 40 3.49 -1.33 -10.34
N LYS A 41 2.77 -1.09 -9.23
CA LYS A 41 3.31 -1.18 -7.87
C LYS A 41 3.89 -2.57 -7.54
N ASP A 42 3.25 -3.61 -8.06
CA ASP A 42 3.62 -5.00 -7.83
C ASP A 42 4.33 -5.64 -9.03
N GLU A 43 4.52 -4.90 -10.13
CA GLU A 43 5.26 -5.39 -11.29
C GLU A 43 6.77 -5.44 -10.97
N GLY A 44 7.37 -6.63 -11.11
CA GLY A 44 8.80 -6.85 -10.87
C GLY A 44 9.20 -7.02 -9.40
N VAL A 45 8.27 -6.86 -8.46
CA VAL A 45 8.50 -7.21 -7.06
C VAL A 45 7.94 -8.61 -6.84
N ALA A 46 8.82 -9.60 -6.68
CA ALA A 46 8.41 -10.84 -6.05
C ALA A 46 7.88 -10.47 -4.65
N GLN A 47 6.56 -10.53 -4.46
CA GLN A 47 5.92 -10.24 -3.18
C GLN A 47 6.58 -11.15 -2.15
N VAL A 48 7.43 -10.57 -1.30
CA VAL A 48 8.09 -11.31 -0.24
C VAL A 48 6.96 -11.84 0.65
N PRO A 49 6.86 -13.17 0.84
CA PRO A 49 5.78 -13.76 1.62
C PRO A 49 5.67 -13.09 2.99
N LEU A 50 4.45 -12.91 3.47
CA LEU A 50 4.19 -12.20 4.74
C LEU A 50 5.05 -12.75 5.89
N GLY A 51 5.17 -14.07 6.00
CA GLY A 51 5.99 -14.73 7.01
C GLY A 51 7.48 -14.33 6.92
N THR A 52 8.04 -14.26 5.71
CA THR A 52 9.42 -13.83 5.48
C THR A 52 9.62 -12.36 5.85
N ARG A 53 8.63 -11.50 5.57
CA ARG A 53 8.68 -10.08 5.98
C ARG A 53 8.61 -9.90 7.49
N ILE A 54 7.79 -10.69 8.17
CA ILE A 54 7.70 -10.69 9.65
C ILE A 54 9.03 -11.16 10.23
N ALA A 55 9.53 -12.32 9.79
CA ALA A 55 10.80 -12.87 10.26
C ALA A 55 11.96 -11.88 10.09
N ALA A 56 12.06 -11.21 8.93
CA ALA A 56 13.11 -10.21 8.67
C ALA A 56 13.08 -9.02 9.64
N ARG A 57 11.89 -8.54 10.03
CA ARG A 57 11.73 -7.43 10.99
C ARG A 57 12.23 -7.78 12.39
N PHE A 58 12.08 -9.03 12.79
CA PHE A 58 12.47 -9.52 14.11
C PHE A 58 13.77 -10.34 14.09
N ALA A 59 14.49 -10.39 12.97
CA ALA A 59 15.69 -11.23 12.83
C ALA A 59 16.81 -10.88 13.85
N GLY A 60 16.86 -9.63 14.32
CA GLY A 60 17.78 -9.18 15.38
C GLY A 60 17.12 -9.06 16.76
N ILE A 61 15.84 -9.38 16.88
CA ILE A 61 15.04 -9.28 18.10
C ILE A 61 14.51 -10.70 18.37
N GLY A 62 15.37 -11.52 18.95
CA GLY A 62 15.02 -12.86 19.38
C GLY A 62 14.17 -12.83 20.65
N LEU A 63 13.46 -13.92 20.88
CA LEU A 63 12.82 -14.15 22.17
C LEU A 63 13.90 -14.53 23.20
N THR A 64 13.91 -13.86 24.35
CA THR A 64 14.76 -14.22 25.49
C THR A 64 14.13 -15.30 26.35
N GLU A 65 12.83 -15.54 26.19
CA GLU A 65 12.02 -16.49 26.93
C GLU A 65 10.90 -17.04 26.04
N ASP A 66 10.30 -18.17 26.43
CA ASP A 66 9.21 -18.77 25.68
C ASP A 66 7.95 -17.90 25.70
N VAL A 67 7.21 -17.87 24.58
CA VAL A 67 5.94 -17.14 24.50
C VAL A 67 4.89 -17.85 25.36
N PRO A 68 4.27 -17.16 26.34
CA PRO A 68 3.30 -17.78 27.22
C PRO A 68 2.02 -18.18 26.47
N GLU A 69 1.39 -19.26 26.91
CA GLU A 69 0.08 -19.69 26.42
C GLU A 69 -1.02 -18.77 27.00
N LEU A 70 -1.78 -18.12 26.12
CA LEU A 70 -2.84 -17.16 26.50
C LEU A 70 -4.25 -17.73 26.26
N ARG A 71 -4.43 -19.05 26.29
CA ARG A 71 -5.76 -19.65 26.09
C ARG A 71 -6.70 -19.26 27.23
N GLY A 72 -7.83 -18.64 26.88
CA GLY A 72 -8.85 -18.18 27.84
C GLY A 72 -8.71 -16.71 28.26
N GLU A 73 -7.61 -16.05 27.88
CA GLU A 73 -7.43 -14.61 28.09
C GLU A 73 -8.24 -13.81 27.06
N GLN A 74 -8.81 -12.68 27.47
CA GLN A 74 -9.47 -11.75 26.55
C GLN A 74 -8.43 -10.86 25.86
N ALA A 75 -8.63 -10.59 24.58
CA ALA A 75 -7.80 -9.63 23.86
C ALA A 75 -7.95 -8.25 24.50
N ARG A 76 -6.83 -7.69 24.98
CA ARG A 76 -6.74 -6.34 25.50
C ARG A 76 -5.91 -5.46 24.56
N PRO A 77 -6.27 -4.19 24.38
CA PRO A 77 -5.45 -3.25 23.63
C PRO A 77 -4.08 -3.08 24.29
N ALA A 78 -3.06 -2.80 23.49
CA ALA A 78 -1.75 -2.40 23.99
C ALA A 78 -1.82 -0.93 24.44
N ASP A 79 -1.39 -0.66 25.66
CA ASP A 79 -1.12 0.71 26.12
C ASP A 79 0.20 1.15 25.49
N LEU A 80 0.10 1.94 24.43
CA LEU A 80 1.25 2.56 23.79
C LEU A 80 1.42 3.93 24.41
N GLU A 81 2.39 4.09 25.31
CA GLU A 81 2.80 5.43 25.73
C GLU A 81 3.31 6.21 24.50
N PRO A 82 2.96 7.50 24.37
CA PRO A 82 3.32 8.33 23.23
C PRO A 82 4.82 8.64 23.14
#